data_AF-A0A519SWC2-F1
#
_entry.id   AF-A0A519SWC2-F1
#
_cell.length_a   1.000
_cell.length_b   1.000
_cell.length_c   1.000
_cell.angle_alpha   90.00
_cell.angle_beta   90.00
_cell.angle_gamma   90.00
#
_symmetry.space_group_name_H-M   'P 1'
#
loop_
_entity.id
_entity.type
_entity.pdbx_description
1 polymer ?
#
loop_
_entity_poly.entity_id
_entity_poly.type
_entity_poly.pdbx_seq_one_letter_code
_entity_poly.pdbx_strand_id
1 'polypeptide(L)'
;MAITIHQAICGEQNKGWELLKTTLNDSALARKIAFQTDLQDSPPSGVSWLPVLRGFLYDEYFLIIKTYPDNSPDVRNGRVFSHCLIIDKADLEFIFDLSHII
;
A
#
# COMPACT_ATOMS: atom_id res chain seq x y z
N MET A 1 4.57 -23.55 -10.85
CA MET A 1 4.92 -23.06 -9.51
C MET A 1 3.83 -22.10 -9.07
N ALA A 2 3.43 -22.12 -7.80
CA ALA A 2 2.44 -21.20 -7.26
C ALA A 2 3.14 -20.27 -6.27
N ILE A 3 3.01 -18.97 -6.48
CA ILE A 3 3.53 -17.92 -5.59
C ILE A 3 2.38 -17.37 -4.75
N THR A 4 2.63 -17.02 -3.50
CA THR A 4 1.63 -16.39 -2.64
C THR A 4 1.92 -14.90 -2.55
N ILE A 5 0.96 -14.08 -2.98
CA ILE A 5 1.05 -12.62 -2.84
C ILE A 5 0.12 -12.21 -1.70
N HIS A 6 0.68 -11.67 -0.63
CA HIS A 6 -0.11 -11.13 0.47
C HIS A 6 -0.57 -9.70 0.15
N GLN A 7 -1.63 -9.26 0.82
CA GLN A 7 -2.22 -7.94 0.64
C GLN A 7 -2.34 -7.21 1.97
N ALA A 8 -2.20 -5.89 1.92
CA ALA A 8 -2.54 -5.00 3.02
C ALA A 8 -3.28 -3.77 2.49
N ILE A 9 -4.37 -3.41 3.17
CA ILE A 9 -5.10 -2.16 2.96
C ILE A 9 -4.75 -1.25 4.13
N CYS A 10 -4.27 -0.05 3.81
CA CYS A 10 -3.81 0.94 4.78
C CYS A 10 -4.50 2.27 4.49
N GLY A 11 -4.76 3.07 5.51
CA GLY A 11 -5.51 4.31 5.34
C GLY A 11 -5.81 4.98 6.67
N GLU A 12 -6.73 5.94 6.64
CA GLU A 12 -7.12 6.66 7.85
C GLU A 12 -7.97 5.77 8.79
N GLN A 13 -7.55 5.68 10.04
CA GLN A 13 -8.35 5.17 11.15
C GLN A 13 -8.09 6.03 12.39
N ASN A 14 -9.14 6.48 13.07
CA ASN A 14 -9.04 7.34 14.26
C ASN A 14 -8.14 8.59 14.05
N LYS A 15 -8.20 9.20 12.86
CA LYS A 15 -7.40 10.38 12.43
C LYS A 15 -5.90 10.11 12.25
N GLY A 16 -5.44 8.87 12.36
CA GLY A 16 -4.08 8.41 12.10
C GLY A 16 -3.99 7.51 10.86
N TRP A 17 -2.78 7.32 10.36
CA TRP A 17 -2.50 6.30 9.34
C TRP A 17 -2.34 4.94 10.00
N GLU A 18 -3.10 3.94 9.53
CA GLU A 18 -3.14 2.62 10.14
C GLU A 18 -3.27 1.48 9.11
N LEU A 19 -2.98 0.28 9.57
CA LEU A 19 -3.32 -0.96 8.87
C LEU A 19 -4.80 -1.26 9.05
N LEU A 20 -5.58 -1.21 7.96
CA LEU A 20 -7.03 -1.50 7.98
C LEU A 20 -7.32 -2.99 7.84
N LYS A 21 -6.57 -3.69 6.98
CA LYS A 21 -6.75 -5.13 6.73
C LYS A 21 -5.49 -5.76 6.14
N THR A 22 -5.24 -7.03 6.42
CA THR A 22 -4.14 -7.78 5.81
C THR A 22 -4.45 -9.26 5.62
N THR A 23 -3.75 -9.91 4.70
CA THR A 23 -3.70 -11.38 4.57
C THR A 23 -2.42 -11.99 5.16
N LEU A 24 -1.51 -11.19 5.72
CA LEU A 24 -0.39 -11.71 6.49
C LEU A 24 -0.89 -12.26 7.83
N ASN A 25 -0.35 -13.41 8.24
CA ASN A 25 -0.63 -13.98 9.56
C ASN A 25 0.05 -13.19 10.68
N ASP A 26 1.24 -12.62 10.41
CA ASP A 26 1.95 -11.77 11.36
C ASP A 26 1.42 -10.33 11.30
N SER A 27 0.52 -10.01 12.22
CA SER A 27 -0.06 -8.67 12.34
C SER A 27 0.96 -7.58 12.71
N ALA A 28 2.05 -7.92 13.39
CA ALA A 28 3.07 -6.95 13.78
C ALA A 28 3.92 -6.55 12.57
N LEU A 29 4.33 -7.53 11.76
CA LEU A 29 4.97 -7.28 10.47
C LEU A 29 4.06 -6.48 9.54
N ALA A 30 2.79 -6.87 9.41
CA ALA A 30 1.83 -6.17 8.55
C ALA A 30 1.68 -4.69 8.94
N ARG A 31 1.66 -4.37 10.25
CA ARG A 31 1.64 -2.99 10.75
C ARG A 31 2.92 -2.23 10.37
N LYS A 32 4.11 -2.84 10.53
CA LYS A 32 5.38 -2.22 10.11
C LYS A 32 5.38 -1.89 8.61
N ILE A 33 4.91 -2.82 7.79
CA ILE A 33 4.75 -2.62 6.35
C ILE A 33 3.78 -1.47 6.08
N ALA A 34 2.62 -1.43 6.73
CA ALA A 34 1.62 -0.38 6.55
C ALA A 34 2.20 1.03 6.72
N PHE A 35 3.08 1.23 7.71
CA PHE A 35 3.75 2.52 7.93
C PHE A 35 4.73 2.91 6.81
N GLN A 36 5.17 1.97 5.96
CA GLN A 36 5.96 2.27 4.76
C GLN A 36 5.07 2.66 3.56
N THR A 37 3.75 2.43 3.64
CA THR A 37 2.81 2.66 2.53
C THR A 37 2.12 4.01 2.55
N ASP A 38 2.33 4.80 3.60
CA ASP A 38 1.83 6.17 3.69
C ASP A 38 2.44 7.03 2.57
N LEU A 39 1.70 8.05 2.14
CA LEU A 39 2.19 9.08 1.24
C LEU A 39 1.88 10.41 1.93
N GLN A 40 2.85 10.91 2.69
CA GLN A 40 2.71 12.12 3.52
C GLN A 40 2.75 13.43 2.74
N ASP A 41 2.34 13.43 1.47
CA ASP A 41 2.14 14.69 0.76
C ASP A 41 0.66 15.04 0.74
N SER A 42 0.36 16.32 0.55
CA SER A 42 -0.99 16.79 0.23
C SER A 42 -0.96 17.42 -1.16
N PRO A 43 -1.98 17.21 -1.98
CA PRO A 43 -2.05 17.91 -3.25
C PRO A 43 -2.03 19.43 -3.04
N PRO A 44 -1.32 20.19 -3.90
CA PRO A 44 -1.45 21.64 -3.93
C PRO A 44 -2.91 22.05 -4.11
N SER A 45 -3.27 23.23 -3.61
CA SER A 45 -4.63 23.77 -3.77
C SER A 45 -5.03 23.80 -5.25
N GLY A 46 -6.21 23.26 -5.56
CA GLY A 46 -6.74 23.20 -6.93
C GLY A 46 -6.23 22.05 -7.78
N VAL A 47 -5.37 21.17 -7.24
CA VAL A 47 -4.88 19.97 -7.93
C VAL A 47 -5.51 18.72 -7.31
N SER A 48 -6.01 17.81 -8.14
CA SER A 48 -6.40 16.47 -7.69
C SER A 48 -5.26 15.50 -7.94
N TRP A 49 -4.91 14.72 -6.93
CA TRP A 49 -3.98 13.61 -7.13
C TRP A 49 -4.63 12.50 -7.95
N LEU A 50 -3.85 11.97 -8.89
CA LEU A 50 -4.14 10.69 -9.51
C LEU A 50 -3.57 9.57 -8.64
N PRO A 51 -4.09 8.34 -8.76
CA PRO A 51 -3.47 7.20 -8.09
C PRO A 51 -2.00 7.07 -8.46
N VAL A 52 -1.15 6.82 -7.45
CA VAL A 52 0.29 6.68 -7.63
C VAL A 52 0.70 5.24 -7.33
N LEU A 53 1.49 4.66 -8.22
CA LEU A 53 2.12 3.36 -8.02
C LEU A 53 3.58 3.55 -7.56
N ARG A 54 3.95 2.87 -6.48
CA ARG A 54 5.32 2.81 -5.96
C ARG A 54 5.71 1.34 -5.75
N GLY A 55 7.01 1.05 -5.84
CA GLY A 55 7.51 -0.26 -5.45
C GLY A 55 8.93 -0.19 -4.92
N PHE A 56 9.21 -0.95 -3.86
CA PHE A 56 10.52 -1.00 -3.22
C PHE A 56 10.67 -2.25 -2.35
N LEU A 57 11.94 -2.60 -2.04
CA LEU A 57 12.27 -3.65 -1.10
C LEU A 57 12.14 -3.17 0.34
N TYR A 58 11.56 -4.00 1.19
CA TYR A 58 11.47 -3.83 2.64
C TYR A 58 11.73 -5.18 3.31
N ASP A 59 12.88 -5.31 3.97
CA ASP A 59 13.40 -6.58 4.50
C ASP A 59 13.41 -7.69 3.43
N GLU A 60 12.72 -8.81 3.69
CA GLU A 60 12.60 -9.97 2.79
C GLU A 60 11.39 -9.85 1.84
N TYR A 61 10.78 -8.67 1.72
CA TYR A 61 9.61 -8.47 0.86
C TYR A 61 9.85 -7.38 -0.18
N PHE A 62 9.25 -7.57 -1.35
CA PHE A 62 9.04 -6.51 -2.32
C PHE A 62 7.60 -6.03 -2.22
N LEU A 63 7.46 -4.72 -2.02
CA LEU A 63 6.17 -4.07 -1.87
C LEU A 63 5.79 -3.40 -3.18
N ILE A 64 4.55 -3.62 -3.63
CA ILE A 64 3.92 -2.85 -4.70
C ILE A 64 2.74 -2.12 -4.09
N ILE A 65 2.78 -0.80 -4.09
CA ILE A 65 1.84 0.05 -3.37
C ILE A 65 1.13 0.94 -4.37
N LYS A 66 -0.19 0.80 -4.47
CA LYS A 66 -1.04 1.72 -5.21
C LYS A 66 -1.82 2.58 -4.22
N THR A 67 -1.49 3.86 -4.20
CA THR A 67 -2.07 4.87 -3.30
C THR A 67 -3.11 5.68 -4.06
N TYR A 68 -4.27 5.90 -3.43
CA TYR A 68 -5.41 6.62 -3.99
C TYR A 68 -5.80 7.77 -3.06
N PRO A 69 -6.30 8.90 -3.58
CA PRO A 69 -6.97 9.90 -2.74
C PRO A 69 -8.15 9.27 -2.00
N ASP A 70 -8.28 9.53 -0.71
CA ASP A 70 -9.44 9.12 0.07
C ASP A 70 -10.43 10.29 0.15
N ASN A 71 -11.52 10.17 -0.60
CA ASN A 71 -12.59 11.17 -0.68
C ASN A 71 -13.82 10.76 0.14
N SER A 72 -13.67 9.82 1.08
CA SER A 72 -14.76 9.40 1.95
C SER A 72 -15.27 10.59 2.79
N PRO A 73 -16.58 10.70 3.08
CA PRO A 73 -17.16 11.89 3.73
C PRO A 73 -16.52 12.26 5.08
N ASP A 74 -16.07 11.27 5.83
CA ASP A 74 -15.52 11.44 7.19
C ASP A 74 -13.99 11.58 7.21
N VAL A 75 -13.33 11.54 6.05
CA VAL A 75 -11.87 11.59 5.92
C VAL A 75 -11.42 13.00 5.57
N ARG A 76 -10.39 13.48 6.26
CA ARG A 76 -9.86 14.83 6.04
C ARG A 76 -9.35 14.96 4.60
N ASN A 77 -9.67 16.07 3.93
CA ASN A 77 -9.14 16.37 2.60
C ASN A 77 -7.59 16.28 2.57
N GLY A 78 -7.07 15.71 1.49
CA GLY A 78 -5.65 15.44 1.29
C GLY A 78 -5.14 14.13 1.92
N ARG A 79 -6.02 13.33 2.53
CA ARG A 79 -5.68 11.96 2.94
C ARG A 79 -5.76 11.00 1.78
N VAL A 80 -5.14 9.84 1.98
CA VAL A 80 -5.05 8.77 1.00
C VAL A 80 -5.42 7.44 1.65
N PHE A 81 -5.61 6.44 0.82
CA PHE A 81 -5.54 5.04 1.23
C PHE A 81 -4.63 4.28 0.26
N SER A 82 -3.98 3.24 0.75
CA SER A 82 -3.00 2.45 -0.01
C SER A 82 -3.41 0.98 -0.02
N HIS A 83 -3.37 0.38 -1.21
CA HIS A 83 -3.35 -1.07 -1.36
C HIS A 83 -1.91 -1.52 -1.64
N CYS A 84 -1.38 -2.35 -0.75
CA CYS A 84 -0.04 -2.92 -0.86
C CYS A 84 -0.13 -4.41 -1.18
N LEU A 85 0.53 -4.82 -2.26
CA LEU A 85 0.90 -6.20 -2.51
C LEU A 85 2.26 -6.46 -1.87
N ILE A 86 2.39 -7.62 -1.23
CA ILE A 86 3.55 -8.03 -0.45
C ILE A 86 4.02 -9.35 -1.03
N ILE A 87 5.18 -9.31 -1.68
CA ILE A 87 5.76 -10.42 -2.43
C ILE A 87 7.03 -10.84 -1.70
N ASP A 88 7.22 -12.14 -1.45
CA ASP A 88 8.49 -12.63 -0.93
C ASP A 88 9.61 -12.33 -1.94
N LYS A 89 10.71 -11.78 -1.46
CA LYS A 89 11.85 -11.42 -2.31
C LYS A 89 12.40 -12.62 -3.08
N ALA A 90 12.35 -13.82 -2.51
CA ALA A 90 12.78 -15.05 -3.18
C ALA A 90 11.86 -15.41 -4.36
N ASP A 91 10.60 -15.00 -4.33
CA ASP A 91 9.62 -15.30 -5.39
C ASP A 91 9.68 -14.31 -6.56
N LEU A 92 10.39 -13.18 -6.42
CA LEU A 92 10.47 -12.14 -7.45
C LEU A 92 10.99 -12.65 -8.80
N GLU A 93 11.92 -13.61 -8.80
CA GLU A 93 12.49 -14.16 -10.03
C GLU A 93 11.45 -14.90 -10.90
N PHE A 94 10.30 -15.25 -10.31
CA PHE A 94 9.21 -15.94 -11.00
C PHE A 94 8.10 -14.98 -11.49
N ILE A 95 8.26 -13.66 -11.27
CA ILE A 95 7.30 -12.64 -11.68
C ILE A 95 7.84 -11.87 -12.89
N PHE A 96 7.23 -12.11 -14.04
CA PHE A 96 7.67 -11.52 -15.31
C PHE A 96 6.76 -10.40 -15.82
N ASP A 97 5.56 -10.27 -15.25
CA ASP A 97 4.58 -9.28 -15.68
C ASP A 97 3.76 -8.77 -14.48
N LEU A 98 3.76 -7.46 -14.31
CA LEU A 98 3.01 -6.73 -13.29
C LEU A 98 1.94 -5.82 -13.90
N SER A 99 1.80 -5.79 -15.23
CA SER A 99 0.94 -4.86 -15.96
C SER A 99 -0.52 -4.92 -15.55
N HIS A 100 -1.01 -6.09 -15.14
CA HIS A 100 -2.38 -6.28 -14.66
C HIS A 100 -2.64 -5.71 -13.25
N ILE A 101 -1.61 -5.23 -12.57
CA ILE A 101 -1.70 -4.57 -11.24
C ILE A 101 -1.71 -3.03 -11.40
N ILE A 102 -1.19 -2.51 -12.52
CA ILE A 102 -0.95 -1.09 -12.80
C ILE A 102 -2.20 -0.41 -13.35
#